data_AF-A0A165TSS1-F1
#
_entry.id   AF-A0A165TSS1-F1
#
_cell.length_a   1.000
_cell.length_b   1.000
_cell.length_c   1.000
_cell.angle_alpha   90.00
_cell.angle_beta   90.00
_cell.angle_gamma   90.00
#
_symmetry.space_group_name_H-M   'P 1'
#
loop_
_entity.id
_entity.type
_entity.pdbx_description
1 polymer ?
#
loop_
_entity_poly.entity_id
_entity_poly.type
_entity_poly.pdbx_seq_one_letter_code
_entity_poly.pdbx_strand_id
1 'polypeptide(L)'
;MLDGEVPRTVKDSNGKSFFARSSLSQPDELRIGVTFSLDWFNKNVSNYCGSHSVGVLSFCVSNLPPELRYMTSNLLVPVITPGPSEPTAEQLQQYLKIIVDDLIKLFEEGVMIKTPQYPERRLVRVFLLAIVCDHPAMCKCHVPHDELFSEKSLCNGYEPRNGETHRARCFTWNSLKTQADRDTFFATFGARWTEFARLSYFDLVRYTLIDPMHNTLQGIAKNQWYAQWIQKKTLRAPTANEGRELSLVHQFLETFESPLWAGRLPVRMGEPAGGSLTADEYKFATTVALPMIIPIVWDTFLAAAQKDFAKQQKKYKTELAEYNKDLKAWKTRHPEYQQEAHLNSKKRKADDVTDPMPIPPDTLEKRMHQEEPLLFLRFATALKILLGRSINDRALARALTLLQDYLLQYREVSSRRSRIICIF
;
A
#
# COMPACT_ATOMS: atom_id res chain seq x y z
N MET A 1 -5.76 23.90 11.26
CA MET A 1 -4.83 23.90 12.40
C MET A 1 -3.99 22.64 12.32
N LEU A 2 -2.69 22.72 12.60
CA LEU A 2 -1.81 21.56 12.72
C LEU A 2 -1.84 21.11 14.19
N ASP A 3 -2.58 20.05 14.48
CA ASP A 3 -2.89 19.62 15.85
C ASP A 3 -2.31 18.24 16.20
N GLY A 4 -1.64 17.57 15.27
CA GLY A 4 -0.94 16.31 15.54
C GLY A 4 0.24 16.45 16.52
N GLU A 5 0.76 15.31 16.97
CA GLU A 5 1.88 15.26 17.93
C GLU A 5 3.14 15.96 17.40
N VAL A 6 3.48 15.73 16.12
CA VAL A 6 4.69 16.27 15.48
C VAL A 6 4.74 17.80 15.59
N PRO A 7 3.74 18.58 15.10
CA PRO A 7 3.71 20.03 15.31
C PRO A 7 3.84 20.50 16.76
N ARG A 8 3.42 19.70 17.75
CA ARG A 8 3.48 20.06 19.18
C ARG A 8 4.86 19.83 19.78
N THR A 9 5.60 18.84 19.31
CA THR A 9 6.85 18.37 19.95
C THR A 9 8.12 18.82 19.24
N VAL A 10 8.07 19.06 17.92
CA VAL A 10 9.27 19.39 17.13
C VAL A 10 9.92 20.69 17.58
N LYS A 11 11.26 20.70 17.48
CA LYS A 11 12.10 21.82 17.91
C LYS A 11 12.77 22.50 16.71
N ASP A 12 13.10 23.78 16.87
CA ASP A 12 13.98 24.52 15.97
C ASP A 12 15.46 24.27 16.28
N SER A 13 16.36 24.91 15.52
CA SER A 13 17.81 24.82 15.70
C SER A 13 18.30 25.32 17.07
N ASN A 14 17.47 26.06 17.82
CA ASN A 14 17.78 26.56 19.17
C ASN A 14 17.11 25.74 20.28
N GLY A 15 16.49 24.60 19.95
CA GLY A 15 15.79 23.74 20.90
C GLY A 15 14.42 24.26 21.36
N LYS A 16 13.91 25.36 20.79
CA LYS A 16 12.57 25.90 21.09
C LYS A 16 11.51 25.21 20.23
N SER A 17 10.25 25.22 20.65
CA SER A 17 9.19 24.56 19.87
C SER A 17 8.99 25.25 18.53
N PHE A 18 9.06 24.51 17.41
CA PHE A 18 8.98 25.12 16.09
C PHE A 18 7.61 25.74 15.85
N PHE A 19 6.48 25.13 16.17
CA PHE A 19 5.17 25.74 15.84
C PHE A 19 4.58 26.63 16.96
N ALA A 20 5.26 26.78 18.09
CA ALA A 20 4.76 27.60 19.20
C ALA A 20 4.95 29.11 18.94
N ARG A 21 3.90 29.90 19.14
CA ARG A 21 3.97 31.37 19.04
C ARG A 21 4.97 32.00 20.01
N SER A 22 5.13 31.41 21.20
CA SER A 22 6.11 31.87 22.20
C SER A 22 7.57 31.66 21.76
N SER A 23 7.80 30.86 20.71
CA SER A 23 9.12 30.52 20.21
C SER A 23 9.52 31.32 18.95
N LEU A 24 8.66 32.24 18.50
CA LEU A 24 8.98 33.12 17.38
C LEU A 24 10.13 34.04 17.74
N SER A 25 11.06 34.22 16.80
CA SER A 25 12.18 35.15 16.90
C SER A 25 11.73 36.60 16.66
N GLN A 26 10.65 36.79 15.89
CA GLN A 26 10.07 38.09 15.55
C GLN A 26 8.54 37.99 15.61
N PRO A 27 7.81 39.05 16.00
CA PRO A 27 6.35 39.02 16.12
C PRO A 27 5.59 38.63 14.85
N ASP A 28 6.17 38.92 13.69
CA ASP A 28 5.60 38.69 12.36
C ASP A 28 6.19 37.48 11.62
N GLU A 29 7.04 36.68 12.28
CA GLU A 29 7.60 35.46 11.70
C GLU A 29 6.49 34.48 11.29
N LEU A 30 6.61 33.91 10.09
CA LEU A 30 5.72 32.88 9.57
C LEU A 30 6.41 31.51 9.62
N ARG A 31 5.75 30.53 10.24
CA ARG A 31 6.23 29.15 10.28
C ARG A 31 5.29 28.22 9.51
N ILE A 32 5.80 27.63 8.44
CA ILE A 32 5.04 26.83 7.49
C ILE A 32 5.46 25.37 7.60
N GLY A 33 4.51 24.50 7.88
CA GLY A 33 4.65 23.05 7.74
C GLY A 33 4.27 22.63 6.33
N VAL A 34 5.12 21.83 5.69
CA VAL A 34 4.86 21.25 4.36
C VAL A 34 4.94 19.73 4.40
N THR A 35 4.17 19.06 3.57
CA THR A 35 4.34 17.62 3.28
C THR A 35 4.85 17.47 1.86
N PHE A 36 5.82 16.59 1.67
CA PHE A 36 6.40 16.27 0.37
C PHE A 36 5.78 14.99 -0.19
N SER A 37 5.50 14.98 -1.49
CA SER A 37 5.02 13.80 -2.21
C SER A 37 5.73 13.69 -3.55
N LEU A 38 5.95 12.44 -3.97
CA LEU A 38 6.50 12.09 -5.28
C LEU A 38 5.57 11.04 -5.90
N ASP A 39 5.10 11.32 -7.11
CA ASP A 39 4.27 10.41 -7.87
C ASP A 39 4.67 10.43 -9.35
N TRP A 40 4.32 9.35 -10.05
CA TRP A 40 4.60 9.11 -11.46
C TRP A 40 3.31 9.07 -12.25
N PHE A 41 3.26 9.78 -13.38
CA PHE A 41 2.11 9.73 -14.26
C PHE A 41 2.52 9.50 -15.71
N ASN A 42 1.66 8.83 -16.46
CA ASN A 42 1.83 8.67 -17.89
C ASN A 42 1.32 9.94 -18.59
N LYS A 43 2.18 10.65 -19.31
CA LYS A 43 1.78 11.88 -20.02
C LYS A 43 0.89 11.61 -21.25
N ASN A 44 0.84 10.36 -21.71
CA ASN A 44 0.19 10.04 -22.98
C ASN A 44 -1.32 10.20 -22.88
N VAL A 45 -1.88 10.85 -23.90
CA VAL A 45 -3.32 11.06 -24.05
C VAL A 45 -4.02 9.95 -24.83
N SER A 46 -3.29 8.92 -25.30
CA SER A 46 -3.86 7.80 -26.04
C SER A 46 -3.27 6.44 -25.62
N ASN A 47 -4.11 5.40 -25.72
CA ASN A 47 -3.74 4.02 -25.40
C ASN A 47 -2.81 3.36 -26.44
N TYR A 48 -2.55 4.03 -27.57
CA TYR A 48 -1.70 3.51 -28.65
C TYR A 48 -0.24 4.00 -28.55
N CYS A 49 0.03 4.99 -27.68
CA CYS A 49 1.38 5.51 -27.48
C CYS A 49 2.10 4.72 -26.39
N GLY A 50 3.35 4.32 -26.64
CA GLY A 50 4.18 3.58 -25.67
C GLY A 50 4.37 4.37 -24.37
N SER A 51 4.42 3.68 -23.23
CA SER A 51 4.46 4.29 -21.90
C SER A 51 5.51 5.41 -21.78
N HIS A 52 5.10 6.54 -21.22
CA HIS A 52 5.98 7.67 -20.95
C HIS A 52 5.72 8.22 -19.54
N SER A 53 6.48 7.71 -18.58
CA SER A 53 6.43 8.12 -17.17
C SER A 53 7.13 9.47 -16.96
N VAL A 54 6.48 10.35 -16.20
CA VAL A 54 6.98 11.66 -15.77
C VAL A 54 6.76 11.77 -14.27
N GLY A 55 7.76 12.23 -13.54
CA GLY A 55 7.69 12.39 -12.08
C GLY A 55 7.32 13.79 -11.67
N VAL A 56 6.46 13.92 -10.67
CA VAL A 56 6.12 15.19 -10.04
C VAL A 56 6.52 15.14 -8.59
N LEU A 57 7.45 16.01 -8.22
CA LEU A 57 7.77 16.28 -6.83
C LEU A 57 6.91 17.46 -6.41
N SER A 58 6.11 17.29 -5.36
CA SER A 58 5.16 18.31 -4.92
C SER A 58 5.23 18.53 -3.41
N PHE A 59 4.90 19.75 -3.00
CA PHE A 59 4.65 20.10 -1.62
C PHE A 59 3.22 20.59 -1.43
N CYS A 60 2.64 20.18 -0.31
CA CYS A 60 1.37 20.68 0.18
C CYS A 60 1.58 21.50 1.46
N VAL A 61 1.01 22.71 1.51
CA VAL A 61 1.08 23.61 2.66
C VAL A 61 0.09 23.14 3.73
N SER A 62 0.61 22.49 4.78
CA SER A 62 -0.21 21.80 5.77
C SER A 62 -0.90 22.75 6.76
N ASN A 63 -0.47 24.02 6.82
CA ASN A 63 -1.13 25.07 7.59
C ASN A 63 -2.51 25.44 7.03
N LEU A 64 -2.75 25.20 5.74
CA LEU A 64 -4.03 25.50 5.11
C LEU A 64 -5.15 24.61 5.69
N PRO A 65 -6.42 25.09 5.67
CA PRO A 65 -7.59 24.25 5.89
C PRO A 65 -7.57 23.01 4.98
N PRO A 66 -8.02 21.83 5.46
CA PRO A 66 -7.97 20.57 4.71
C PRO A 66 -8.48 20.67 3.26
N GLU A 67 -9.58 21.38 3.05
CA GLU A 67 -10.22 21.62 1.76
C GLU A 67 -9.38 22.44 0.78
N LEU A 68 -8.41 23.22 1.27
CA LEU A 68 -7.52 24.05 0.46
C LEU A 68 -6.16 23.38 0.20
N ARG A 69 -5.74 22.43 1.04
CA ARG A 69 -4.39 21.82 1.01
C ARG A 69 -4.00 21.23 -0.34
N TYR A 70 -4.93 20.51 -0.96
CA TYR A 70 -4.70 19.77 -2.20
C TYR A 70 -5.39 20.39 -3.42
N MET A 71 -5.91 21.61 -3.30
CA MET A 71 -6.36 22.36 -4.49
C MET A 71 -5.15 22.59 -5.40
N THR A 72 -5.33 22.38 -6.71
CA THR A 72 -4.26 22.53 -7.71
C THR A 72 -3.59 23.91 -7.65
N SER A 73 -4.34 24.96 -7.29
CA SER A 73 -3.81 26.33 -7.12
C SER A 73 -2.88 26.52 -5.92
N ASN A 74 -2.91 25.60 -4.95
CA ASN A 74 -2.15 25.67 -3.70
C ASN A 74 -1.03 24.62 -3.62
N LEU A 75 -0.97 23.68 -4.57
CA LEU A 75 0.11 22.70 -4.67
C LEU A 75 1.36 23.37 -5.24
N LEU A 76 2.49 23.17 -4.56
CA LEU A 76 3.78 23.64 -5.01
C LEU A 76 4.48 22.52 -5.77
N VAL A 77 4.87 22.74 -7.02
CA VAL A 77 5.54 21.74 -7.86
C VAL A 77 6.95 22.23 -8.19
N PRO A 78 7.94 22.04 -7.29
CA PRO A 78 9.30 22.53 -7.49
C PRO A 78 10.06 21.79 -8.61
N VAL A 79 9.75 20.51 -8.85
CA VAL A 79 10.49 19.69 -9.81
C VAL A 79 9.54 18.77 -10.57
N ILE A 80 9.72 18.72 -11.89
CA ILE A 80 9.16 17.72 -12.79
C ILE A 80 10.34 17.00 -13.43
N THR A 81 10.42 15.68 -13.27
CA THR A 81 11.51 14.90 -13.87
C THR A 81 11.21 14.63 -15.35
N PRO A 82 12.23 14.55 -16.21
CA PRO A 82 12.02 14.10 -17.59
C PRO A 82 11.57 12.64 -17.62
N GLY A 83 10.82 12.27 -18.66
CA GLY A 83 10.59 10.87 -19.03
C GLY A 83 11.55 10.42 -20.15
N PRO A 84 11.31 9.27 -20.81
CA PRO A 84 10.10 8.44 -20.77
C PRO A 84 10.03 7.42 -19.62
N SER A 85 11.12 7.23 -18.90
CA SER A 85 11.22 6.26 -17.79
C SER A 85 11.45 6.97 -16.47
N GLU A 86 11.06 6.32 -15.38
CA GLU A 86 11.40 6.78 -14.04
C GLU A 86 12.93 6.85 -13.86
N PRO A 87 13.47 7.90 -13.22
CA PRO A 87 14.87 7.99 -12.87
C PRO A 87 15.25 6.87 -11.91
N THR A 88 16.51 6.44 -11.96
CA THR A 88 17.03 5.51 -10.94
C THR A 88 16.99 6.14 -9.55
N ALA A 89 17.09 5.32 -8.51
CA ALA A 89 17.11 5.81 -7.12
C ALA A 89 18.23 6.85 -6.89
N GLU A 90 19.39 6.66 -7.51
CA GLU A 90 20.55 7.56 -7.46
C GLU A 90 20.33 8.84 -8.27
N GLN A 91 19.72 8.73 -9.46
CA GLN A 91 19.38 9.91 -10.26
C GLN A 91 18.34 10.78 -9.54
N LEU A 92 17.35 10.16 -8.90
CA LEU A 92 16.35 10.87 -8.10
C LEU A 92 16.99 11.69 -6.97
N GLN A 93 18.09 11.21 -6.37
CA GLN A 93 18.81 11.96 -5.35
C GLN A 93 19.40 13.28 -5.89
N GLN A 94 19.78 13.34 -7.17
CA GLN A 94 20.30 14.58 -7.76
C GLN A 94 19.21 15.67 -7.82
N TYR A 95 17.96 15.29 -8.10
CA TYR A 95 16.84 16.22 -8.05
C TYR A 95 16.51 16.63 -6.62
N LEU A 96 16.49 15.66 -5.70
CA LEU A 96 16.21 15.91 -4.28
C LEU A 96 17.26 16.79 -3.62
N LYS A 97 18.51 16.78 -4.10
CA LYS A 97 19.60 17.58 -3.54
C LYS A 97 19.24 19.07 -3.47
N ILE A 98 18.70 19.62 -4.57
CA ILE A 98 18.33 21.03 -4.67
C ILE A 98 17.22 21.36 -3.66
N ILE A 99 16.20 20.49 -3.58
CA ILE A 99 15.08 20.64 -2.65
C ILE A 99 15.56 20.57 -1.20
N VAL A 100 16.44 19.63 -0.88
CA VAL A 100 16.96 19.46 0.48
C VAL A 100 17.88 20.61 0.88
N ASP A 101 18.71 21.12 -0.03
CA ASP A 101 19.54 22.30 0.20
C ASP A 101 18.66 23.51 0.60
N ASP A 102 17.54 23.72 -0.09
CA ASP A 102 16.57 24.76 0.27
C ASP A 102 15.85 24.48 1.60
N LEU A 103 15.44 23.24 1.86
CA LEU A 103 14.77 22.89 3.12
C LEU A 103 15.66 23.10 4.35
N ILE A 104 16.96 22.78 4.26
CA ILE A 104 17.93 23.07 5.33
C ILE A 104 17.96 24.56 5.61
N LYS A 105 18.15 25.38 4.56
CA LYS A 105 18.20 26.85 4.69
C LYS A 105 16.90 27.42 5.27
N LEU A 106 15.76 26.96 4.78
CA LEU A 106 14.44 27.42 5.22
C LEU A 106 14.13 27.03 6.68
N PHE A 107 14.68 25.92 7.18
CA PHE A 107 14.52 25.50 8.56
C PHE A 107 15.45 26.27 9.51
N GLU A 108 16.75 26.33 9.18
CA GLU A 108 17.79 26.85 10.07
C GLU A 108 17.81 28.39 10.13
N GLU A 109 17.74 29.03 8.97
CA GLU A 109 17.86 30.49 8.81
C GLU A 109 16.49 31.12 8.53
N GLY A 110 15.74 30.52 7.61
CA GLY A 110 14.54 31.11 7.01
C GLY A 110 14.88 32.09 5.88
N VAL A 111 13.85 32.74 5.34
CA VAL A 111 13.97 33.70 4.24
C VAL A 111 13.06 34.91 4.48
N MET A 112 13.53 36.11 4.14
CA MET A 112 12.74 37.34 4.22
C MET A 112 11.88 37.51 2.97
N ILE A 113 10.57 37.39 3.09
CA ILE A 113 9.62 37.45 1.97
C ILE A 113 8.71 38.67 2.10
N LYS A 114 8.64 39.47 1.03
CA LYS A 114 7.66 40.56 0.91
C LYS A 114 6.28 39.98 0.64
N THR A 115 5.29 40.40 1.43
CA THR A 115 3.88 40.02 1.21
C THR A 115 3.01 41.28 1.22
N PRO A 116 1.78 41.25 0.66
CA PRO A 116 0.90 42.43 0.68
C PRO A 116 0.67 43.01 2.09
N GLN A 117 0.58 42.14 3.11
CA GLN A 117 0.41 42.56 4.50
C GLN A 117 1.72 42.98 5.18
N TYR A 118 2.88 42.53 4.67
CA TYR A 118 4.20 42.85 5.21
C TYR A 118 5.12 43.37 4.08
N PRO A 119 5.00 44.65 3.69
CA PRO A 119 5.82 45.26 2.63
C PRO A 119 7.31 45.31 2.95
N GLU A 120 7.65 45.43 4.23
CA GLU A 120 9.03 45.42 4.77
C GLU A 120 9.65 44.02 4.83
N ARG A 121 8.95 43.03 4.26
CA ARG A 121 9.24 41.60 4.35
C ARG A 121 8.95 41.07 5.76
N ARG A 122 8.71 39.77 5.81
CA ARG A 122 8.60 39.00 7.05
C ARG A 122 9.51 37.79 6.97
N LEU A 123 10.03 37.35 8.11
CA LEU A 123 10.78 36.09 8.17
C LEU A 123 9.84 34.91 7.94
N VAL A 124 10.19 34.02 7.02
CA VAL A 124 9.46 32.78 6.74
C VAL A 124 10.39 31.60 6.96
N ARG A 125 9.96 30.65 7.80
CA ARG A 125 10.64 29.38 8.03
C ARG A 125 9.75 28.21 7.65
N VAL A 126 10.38 27.15 7.15
CA VAL A 126 9.68 25.95 6.68
C VAL A 126 10.12 24.72 7.45
N PHE A 127 9.18 23.84 7.74
CA PHE A 127 9.41 22.53 8.34
C PHE A 127 8.78 21.45 7.47
N LEU A 128 9.58 20.46 7.06
CA LEU A 128 9.08 19.27 6.38
C LEU A 128 8.44 18.33 7.41
N LEU A 129 7.12 18.25 7.41
CA LEU A 129 6.34 17.42 8.34
C LEU A 129 6.39 15.95 8.01
N ALA A 130 6.27 15.61 6.72
CA ALA A 130 6.28 14.24 6.26
C ALA A 130 6.64 14.12 4.77
N ILE A 131 7.16 12.96 4.41
CA ILE A 131 7.30 12.47 3.04
C ILE A 131 6.22 11.41 2.83
N VAL A 132 5.28 11.61 1.90
CA VAL A 132 4.23 10.64 1.59
C VAL A 132 4.59 9.94 0.28
N CYS A 133 4.87 8.64 0.34
CA CYS A 133 5.29 7.85 -0.82
C CYS A 133 4.75 6.42 -0.77
N ASP A 134 4.65 5.80 -1.95
CA ASP A 134 4.00 4.50 -2.15
C ASP A 134 4.74 3.34 -1.50
N HIS A 135 6.06 3.43 -1.42
CA HIS A 135 6.87 2.31 -0.95
C HIS A 135 7.92 2.66 0.12
N PRO A 136 7.52 2.85 1.38
CA PRO A 136 8.45 2.96 2.51
C PRO A 136 8.43 1.73 3.44
N ALA A 137 7.58 0.73 3.18
CA ALA A 137 7.35 -0.41 4.08
C ALA A 137 8.65 -1.11 4.53
N MET A 138 9.50 -1.52 3.57
CA MET A 138 10.80 -2.14 3.85
C MET A 138 11.83 -1.19 4.47
N CYS A 139 11.54 0.11 4.57
CA CYS A 139 12.45 1.11 5.13
C CYS A 139 12.18 1.43 6.61
N LYS A 140 11.03 0.99 7.16
CA LYS A 140 10.58 1.39 8.52
C LYS A 140 10.78 0.35 9.62
N CYS A 141 10.68 -0.93 9.29
CA CYS A 141 10.80 -2.03 10.25
C CYS A 141 11.83 -3.05 9.75
N HIS A 142 12.54 -3.73 10.66
CA HIS A 142 13.44 -4.83 10.29
C HIS A 142 12.64 -6.12 10.04
N VAL A 143 11.87 -6.13 8.95
CA VAL A 143 11.06 -7.30 8.58
C VAL A 143 11.67 -7.97 7.36
N PRO A 144 12.11 -9.24 7.48
CA PRO A 144 12.49 -10.07 6.33
C PRO A 144 11.35 -10.18 5.32
N HIS A 145 11.65 -10.19 4.03
CA HIS A 145 10.63 -10.20 2.97
C HIS A 145 9.68 -11.41 3.07
N ASP A 146 10.20 -12.57 3.48
CA ASP A 146 9.45 -13.81 3.70
C ASP A 146 8.57 -13.78 4.97
N GLU A 147 8.86 -12.87 5.91
CA GLU A 147 8.07 -12.68 7.13
C GLU A 147 7.05 -11.54 7.01
N LEU A 148 6.94 -10.85 5.86
CA LEU A 148 6.01 -9.73 5.68
C LEU A 148 4.53 -10.09 5.90
N PHE A 149 4.17 -11.36 5.71
CA PHE A 149 2.82 -11.89 5.95
C PHE A 149 2.74 -12.75 7.23
N SER A 150 3.71 -12.62 8.14
CA SER A 150 3.66 -13.21 9.46
C SER A 150 2.63 -12.48 10.34
N GLU A 151 2.08 -13.17 11.33
CA GLU A 151 1.22 -12.55 12.34
C GLU A 151 1.91 -11.39 13.04
N LYS A 152 3.21 -11.55 13.34
CA LYS A 152 4.04 -10.50 13.92
C LYS A 152 4.08 -9.25 13.02
N SER A 153 4.14 -9.41 11.69
CA SER A 153 4.12 -8.28 10.76
C SER A 153 2.76 -7.61 10.70
N LEU A 154 1.69 -8.41 10.61
CA LEU A 154 0.31 -7.90 10.49
C LEU A 154 -0.20 -7.22 11.78
N CYS A 155 0.45 -7.47 12.92
CA CYS A 155 0.11 -6.87 14.22
C CYS A 155 1.08 -5.76 14.66
N ASN A 156 1.98 -5.28 13.79
CA ASN A 156 3.04 -4.33 14.16
C ASN A 156 3.89 -4.82 15.35
N GLY A 157 4.16 -6.12 15.42
CA GLY A 157 4.94 -6.76 16.49
C GLY A 157 6.46 -6.74 16.27
N TYR A 158 6.94 -6.15 15.18
CA TYR A 158 8.38 -5.89 14.98
C TYR A 158 8.76 -4.55 15.58
N GLU A 159 9.94 -4.52 16.20
CA GLU A 159 10.50 -3.28 16.71
C GLU A 159 10.67 -2.25 15.59
N PRO A 160 10.20 -1.01 15.81
CA PRO A 160 10.45 0.09 14.89
C PRO A 160 11.96 0.33 14.72
N ARG A 161 12.37 0.74 13.51
CA ARG A 161 13.74 1.21 13.31
C ARG A 161 14.00 2.49 14.10
N ASN A 162 15.17 2.58 14.72
CA ASN A 162 15.65 3.84 15.27
C ASN A 162 16.07 4.80 14.12
N GLY A 163 15.51 6.01 14.12
CA GLY A 163 15.73 7.00 13.06
C GLY A 163 17.18 7.46 12.92
N GLU A 164 17.90 7.65 14.04
CA GLU A 164 19.32 8.06 14.02
C GLU A 164 20.21 6.97 13.44
N THR A 165 19.98 5.72 13.85
CA THR A 165 20.67 4.54 13.30
C THR A 165 20.40 4.40 11.81
N HIS A 166 19.16 4.60 11.36
CA HIS A 166 18.82 4.57 9.95
C HIS A 166 19.54 5.68 9.16
N ARG A 167 19.57 6.91 9.70
CA ARG A 167 20.31 8.03 9.11
C ARG A 167 21.80 7.72 9.00
N ALA A 168 22.44 7.23 10.07
CA ALA A 168 23.85 6.85 10.05
C ALA A 168 24.15 5.82 8.95
N ARG A 169 23.27 4.81 8.81
CA ARG A 169 23.36 3.81 7.74
C ARG A 169 23.22 4.40 6.34
N CYS A 170 22.36 5.40 6.13
CA CYS A 170 22.28 6.11 4.85
C CYS A 170 23.63 6.76 4.49
N PHE A 171 24.30 7.41 5.45
CA PHE A 171 25.63 7.98 5.24
C PHE A 171 26.70 6.91 4.98
N THR A 172 26.67 5.80 5.73
CA THR A 172 27.56 4.66 5.48
C THR A 172 27.39 4.13 4.05
N TRP A 173 26.14 3.88 3.61
CA TRP A 173 25.85 3.43 2.25
C TRP A 173 26.41 4.39 1.20
N ASN A 174 26.26 5.70 1.41
CA ASN A 174 26.76 6.72 0.48
C ASN A 174 28.30 6.73 0.38
N SER A 175 28.98 6.40 1.49
CA SER A 175 30.45 6.32 1.54
C SER A 175 31.04 5.10 0.83
N LEU A 176 30.24 4.03 0.63
CA LEU A 176 30.66 2.81 -0.06
C LEU A 176 31.04 3.09 -1.51
N LYS A 177 32.10 2.43 -1.97
CA LYS A 177 32.74 2.72 -3.27
C LYS A 177 32.22 1.85 -4.41
N THR A 178 31.81 0.62 -4.12
CA THR A 178 31.35 -0.32 -5.16
C THR A 178 29.85 -0.54 -5.08
N GLN A 179 29.24 -0.84 -6.23
CA GLN A 179 27.81 -1.19 -6.27
C GLN A 179 27.53 -2.51 -5.52
N ALA A 180 28.45 -3.48 -5.59
CA ALA A 180 28.31 -4.74 -4.87
C ALA A 180 28.24 -4.57 -3.35
N ASP A 181 29.07 -3.67 -2.79
CA ASP A 181 29.01 -3.35 -1.35
C ASP A 181 27.69 -2.66 -0.99
N ARG A 182 27.22 -1.74 -1.85
CA ARG A 182 25.95 -1.03 -1.68
C ARG A 182 24.76 -1.98 -1.71
N ASP A 183 24.75 -2.94 -2.62
CA ASP A 183 23.70 -3.94 -2.74
C ASP A 183 23.69 -4.88 -1.53
N THR A 184 24.87 -5.34 -1.09
CA THR A 184 25.03 -6.16 0.12
C THR A 184 24.58 -5.41 1.37
N PHE A 185 24.94 -4.13 1.50
CA PHE A 185 24.52 -3.29 2.61
C PHE A 185 23.01 -3.05 2.61
N PHE A 186 22.42 -2.77 1.44
CA PHE A 186 20.97 -2.60 1.33
C PHE A 186 20.22 -3.89 1.67
N ALA A 187 20.70 -5.05 1.20
CA ALA A 187 20.12 -6.35 1.55
C ALA A 187 20.18 -6.64 3.06
N THR A 188 21.27 -6.23 3.72
CA THR A 188 21.48 -6.48 5.16
C THR A 188 20.69 -5.51 6.04
N PHE A 189 20.66 -4.23 5.68
CA PHE A 189 20.17 -3.16 6.57
C PHE A 189 18.91 -2.45 6.08
N GLY A 190 18.48 -2.69 4.83
CA GLY A 190 17.32 -2.03 4.22
C GLY A 190 17.47 -0.50 4.17
N ALA A 191 18.69 -0.01 4.02
CA ALA A 191 19.03 1.42 4.00
C ALA A 191 19.88 1.76 2.78
N ARG A 192 19.54 2.88 2.14
CA ARG A 192 20.23 3.46 0.97
C ARG A 192 20.39 4.97 1.16
N TRP A 193 21.25 5.61 0.35
CA TRP A 193 21.36 7.07 0.39
C TRP A 193 20.02 7.73 0.05
N THR A 194 19.68 8.75 0.84
CA THR A 194 18.60 9.68 0.56
C THR A 194 19.07 11.08 0.95
N GLU A 195 18.87 12.08 0.10
CA GLU A 195 19.26 13.45 0.43
C GLU A 195 18.56 13.94 1.71
N PHE A 196 17.34 13.47 1.97
CA PHE A 196 16.61 13.78 3.20
C PHE A 196 17.35 13.38 4.48
N ALA A 197 18.35 12.48 4.43
CA ALA A 197 19.20 12.13 5.56
C ALA A 197 20.01 13.33 6.09
N ARG A 198 20.21 14.36 5.27
CA ARG A 198 20.90 15.61 5.64
C ARG A 198 20.04 16.54 6.50
N LEU A 199 18.72 16.36 6.51
CA LEU A 199 17.82 17.13 7.37
C LEU A 199 17.98 16.66 8.82
N SER A 200 18.77 17.38 9.60
CA SER A 200 19.11 17.05 10.99
C SER A 200 17.88 16.86 11.88
N TYR A 201 16.82 17.64 11.65
CA TYR A 201 15.55 17.59 12.38
C TYR A 201 14.59 16.48 11.92
N PHE A 202 14.86 15.83 10.79
CA PHE A 202 13.90 14.93 10.13
C PHE A 202 14.19 13.47 10.46
N ASP A 203 13.28 12.82 11.19
CA ASP A 203 13.35 11.39 11.44
C ASP A 203 12.85 10.63 10.20
N LEU A 204 13.78 10.02 9.46
CA LEU A 204 13.50 9.29 8.22
C LEU A 204 12.55 8.09 8.42
N VAL A 205 12.48 7.53 9.62
CA VAL A 205 11.59 6.40 9.92
C VAL A 205 10.20 6.92 10.28
N ARG A 206 10.14 7.89 11.19
CA ARG A 206 8.88 8.42 11.73
C ARG A 206 8.13 9.31 10.74
N TYR A 207 8.84 10.13 9.95
CA TYR A 207 8.23 11.15 9.09
C TYR A 207 8.12 10.74 7.63
N THR A 208 8.59 9.56 7.25
CA THR A 208 8.20 8.96 5.97
C THR A 208 6.88 8.25 6.18
N LEU A 209 5.80 8.63 5.51
CA LEU A 209 4.48 8.03 5.59
C LEU A 209 4.22 7.16 4.35
N ILE A 210 3.55 6.03 4.56
CA ILE A 210 3.09 5.22 3.43
C ILE A 210 1.89 5.92 2.85
N ASP A 211 1.85 6.10 1.53
CA ASP A 211 0.69 6.66 0.87
C ASP A 211 -0.54 5.74 1.06
N PRO A 212 -1.60 6.20 1.75
CA PRO A 212 -2.82 5.43 1.93
C PRO A 212 -3.54 5.14 0.60
N MET A 213 -3.35 5.95 -0.44
CA MET A 213 -3.96 5.70 -1.74
C MET A 213 -3.44 4.39 -2.34
N HIS A 214 -2.12 4.25 -2.47
CA HIS A 214 -1.50 3.07 -3.06
C HIS A 214 -1.51 1.85 -2.14
N ASN A 215 -1.29 2.04 -0.84
CA ASN A 215 -1.22 0.91 0.08
C ASN A 215 -2.61 0.40 0.50
N THR A 216 -3.49 1.32 0.91
CA THR A 216 -4.75 0.94 1.54
C THR A 216 -5.86 0.75 0.51
N LEU A 217 -6.04 1.71 -0.40
CA LEU A 217 -7.12 1.67 -1.39
C LEU A 217 -6.74 0.79 -2.59
N GLN A 218 -5.67 1.12 -3.29
CA GLN A 218 -5.21 0.34 -4.44
C GLN A 218 -4.46 -0.94 -4.05
N GLY A 219 -4.03 -1.06 -2.79
CA GLY A 219 -3.41 -2.27 -2.29
C GLY A 219 -4.46 -3.20 -1.70
N ILE A 220 -4.96 -2.90 -0.51
CA ILE A 220 -5.80 -3.83 0.23
C ILE A 220 -7.22 -3.90 -0.31
N ALA A 221 -7.88 -2.77 -0.51
CA ALA A 221 -9.27 -2.77 -0.98
C ALA A 221 -9.37 -3.37 -2.38
N LYS A 222 -8.50 -2.94 -3.30
CA LYS A 222 -8.36 -3.56 -4.63
C LYS A 222 -8.07 -5.05 -4.53
N ASN A 223 -7.16 -5.47 -3.67
CA ASN A 223 -6.86 -6.87 -3.56
C ASN A 223 -8.07 -7.68 -3.05
N GLN A 224 -8.76 -7.22 -2.01
CA GLN A 224 -9.93 -7.90 -1.48
C GLN A 224 -11.03 -8.02 -2.54
N TRP A 225 -11.33 -6.92 -3.23
CA TRP A 225 -12.32 -6.89 -4.29
C TRP A 225 -11.88 -7.71 -5.51
N TYR A 226 -10.77 -7.32 -6.14
CA TYR A 226 -10.40 -7.84 -7.45
C TYR A 226 -9.65 -9.17 -7.37
N ALA A 227 -8.56 -9.24 -6.60
CA ALA A 227 -7.71 -10.43 -6.60
C ALA A 227 -8.35 -11.60 -5.84
N GLN A 228 -8.99 -11.35 -4.69
CA GLN A 228 -9.72 -12.41 -3.99
C GLN A 228 -11.08 -12.61 -4.62
N TRP A 229 -11.95 -11.59 -4.63
CA TRP A 229 -13.34 -11.89 -4.97
C TRP A 229 -13.60 -12.10 -6.46
N ILE A 230 -12.99 -11.33 -7.35
CA ILE A 230 -13.20 -11.48 -8.80
C ILE A 230 -12.31 -12.58 -9.39
N GLN A 231 -10.99 -12.50 -9.24
CA GLN A 231 -10.06 -13.42 -9.92
C GLN A 231 -10.17 -14.87 -9.42
N LYS A 232 -10.39 -15.09 -8.11
CA LYS A 232 -10.68 -16.43 -7.58
C LYS A 232 -12.14 -16.87 -7.75
N LYS A 233 -12.96 -16.06 -8.44
CA LYS A 233 -14.36 -16.37 -8.74
C LYS A 233 -15.23 -16.54 -7.48
N THR A 234 -14.87 -15.91 -6.35
CA THR A 234 -15.77 -15.79 -5.18
C THR A 234 -17.06 -15.08 -5.55
N LEU A 235 -16.98 -14.07 -6.40
CA LEU A 235 -18.12 -13.40 -7.02
C LEU A 235 -18.08 -13.64 -8.52
N ARG A 236 -19.02 -14.41 -9.05
CA ARG A 236 -19.05 -14.75 -10.48
C ARG A 236 -19.93 -13.77 -11.24
N ALA A 237 -19.51 -13.46 -12.46
CA ALA A 237 -20.33 -12.72 -13.41
C ALA A 237 -21.57 -13.55 -13.81
N PRO A 238 -22.71 -12.90 -14.11
CA PRO A 238 -23.86 -13.56 -14.72
C PRO A 238 -23.47 -14.34 -15.97
N THR A 239 -24.15 -15.45 -16.20
CA THR A 239 -24.13 -16.14 -17.50
C THR A 239 -25.41 -15.81 -18.26
N ALA A 240 -25.47 -16.15 -19.56
CA ALA A 240 -26.67 -15.92 -20.37
C ALA A 240 -27.95 -16.51 -19.78
N ASN A 241 -27.83 -17.56 -18.96
CA ASN A 241 -28.97 -18.34 -18.45
C ASN A 241 -29.11 -18.31 -16.92
N GLU A 242 -28.20 -17.68 -16.18
CA GLU A 242 -28.20 -17.73 -14.71
C GLU A 242 -27.62 -16.44 -14.11
N GLY A 243 -28.43 -15.78 -13.28
CA GLY A 243 -27.96 -14.72 -12.40
C GLY A 243 -26.95 -15.28 -11.40
N ARG A 244 -25.84 -14.57 -11.20
CA ARG A 244 -24.75 -14.97 -10.28
C ARG A 244 -24.53 -13.88 -9.24
N GLU A 245 -23.51 -14.06 -8.41
CA GLU A 245 -23.24 -13.18 -7.29
C GLU A 245 -23.09 -11.70 -7.71
N LEU A 246 -22.41 -11.42 -8.83
CA LEU A 246 -22.27 -10.06 -9.34
C LEU A 246 -23.58 -9.46 -9.86
N SER A 247 -24.56 -10.28 -10.26
CA SER A 247 -25.87 -9.77 -10.71
C SER A 247 -26.57 -8.97 -9.62
N LEU A 248 -26.51 -9.43 -8.36
CA LEU A 248 -27.06 -8.69 -7.23
C LEU A 248 -26.30 -7.39 -6.97
N VAL A 249 -24.97 -7.42 -7.13
CA VAL A 249 -24.15 -6.20 -7.00
C VAL A 249 -24.52 -5.19 -8.08
N HIS A 250 -24.66 -5.61 -9.34
CA HIS A 250 -25.03 -4.73 -10.45
C HIS A 250 -26.43 -4.16 -10.27
N GLN A 251 -27.42 -4.99 -9.92
CA GLN A 251 -28.78 -4.53 -9.65
C GLN A 251 -28.84 -3.53 -8.49
N PHE A 252 -28.05 -3.75 -7.44
CA PHE A 252 -27.88 -2.78 -6.37
C PHE A 252 -27.30 -1.47 -6.89
N LEU A 253 -26.21 -1.51 -7.65
CA LEU A 253 -25.56 -0.32 -8.20
C LEU A 253 -26.43 0.45 -9.21
N GLU A 254 -27.34 -0.22 -9.93
CA GLU A 254 -28.32 0.43 -10.82
C GLU A 254 -29.32 1.31 -10.07
N THR A 255 -29.68 0.91 -8.84
CA THR A 255 -30.68 1.59 -8.01
C THR A 255 -30.05 2.44 -6.90
N PHE A 256 -28.74 2.33 -6.70
CA PHE A 256 -28.03 3.01 -5.64
C PHE A 256 -27.74 4.47 -5.99
N GLU A 257 -28.37 5.39 -5.26
CA GLU A 257 -28.15 6.81 -5.40
C GLU A 257 -26.94 7.28 -4.57
N SER A 258 -25.91 7.78 -5.25
CA SER A 258 -24.72 8.36 -4.61
C SER A 258 -24.84 9.88 -4.51
N PRO A 259 -24.44 10.52 -3.38
CA PRO A 259 -24.33 11.97 -3.28
C PRO A 259 -23.39 12.55 -4.35
N LEU A 260 -23.68 13.77 -4.85
CA LEU A 260 -22.89 14.42 -5.91
C LEU A 260 -21.40 14.60 -5.59
N TRP A 261 -21.05 14.70 -4.31
CA TRP A 261 -19.68 14.86 -3.84
C TRP A 261 -18.93 13.53 -3.69
N ALA A 262 -19.61 12.40 -3.86
CA ALA A 262 -19.01 11.07 -3.86
C ALA A 262 -18.90 10.54 -5.30
N GLY A 263 -17.82 9.81 -5.60
CA GLY A 263 -17.65 9.16 -6.89
C GLY A 263 -18.83 8.25 -7.25
N ARG A 264 -19.10 8.09 -8.54
CA ARG A 264 -20.04 7.07 -9.04
C ARG A 264 -19.26 5.80 -9.30
N LEU A 265 -19.83 4.65 -8.90
CA LEU A 265 -19.25 3.36 -9.21
C LEU A 265 -19.73 2.89 -10.59
N PRO A 266 -18.87 2.24 -11.38
CA PRO A 266 -19.29 1.57 -12.60
C PRO A 266 -20.35 0.51 -12.27
N VAL A 267 -21.49 0.55 -12.96
CA VAL A 267 -22.58 -0.41 -12.72
C VAL A 267 -22.11 -1.85 -12.90
N ARG A 268 -21.25 -2.09 -13.90
CA ARG A 268 -20.68 -3.42 -14.22
C ARG A 268 -19.38 -3.70 -13.45
N MET A 269 -19.19 -3.11 -12.28
CA MET A 269 -18.02 -3.32 -11.42
C MET A 269 -17.75 -4.82 -11.21
N GLY A 270 -16.49 -5.24 -11.40
CA GLY A 270 -16.07 -6.64 -11.32
C GLY A 270 -16.05 -7.39 -12.65
N GLU A 271 -16.50 -6.77 -13.74
CA GLU A 271 -16.39 -7.29 -15.11
C GLU A 271 -15.45 -6.45 -15.96
N PRO A 272 -14.88 -7.00 -17.06
CA PRO A 272 -14.09 -6.21 -18.01
C PRO A 272 -14.81 -4.96 -18.53
N ALA A 273 -16.13 -5.04 -18.74
CA ALA A 273 -16.95 -3.92 -19.20
C ALA A 273 -17.07 -2.78 -18.17
N GLY A 274 -16.90 -3.06 -16.87
CA GLY A 274 -16.90 -2.06 -15.80
C GLY A 274 -15.56 -1.35 -15.62
N GLY A 275 -14.51 -1.77 -16.32
CA GLY A 275 -13.18 -1.19 -16.19
C GLY A 275 -12.51 -1.47 -14.84
N SER A 276 -11.39 -0.78 -14.62
CA SER A 276 -10.69 -0.78 -13.31
C SER A 276 -11.12 0.41 -12.49
N LEU A 277 -11.31 0.21 -11.19
CA LEU A 277 -11.62 1.30 -10.28
C LEU A 277 -10.39 2.16 -9.98
N THR A 278 -10.62 3.46 -9.90
CA THR A 278 -9.74 4.46 -9.31
C THR A 278 -9.67 4.34 -7.79
N ALA A 279 -8.73 5.02 -7.15
CA ALA A 279 -8.61 4.98 -5.69
C ALA A 279 -9.83 5.56 -4.98
N ASP A 280 -10.42 6.66 -5.48
CA ASP A 280 -11.63 7.24 -4.88
C ASP A 280 -12.85 6.32 -5.04
N GLU A 281 -12.97 5.63 -6.18
CA GLU A 281 -13.98 4.58 -6.36
C GLU A 281 -13.77 3.40 -5.41
N TYR A 282 -12.53 2.94 -5.19
CA TYR A 282 -12.27 1.92 -4.16
C TYR A 282 -12.64 2.40 -2.76
N LYS A 283 -12.29 3.63 -2.40
CA LYS A 283 -12.68 4.25 -1.12
C LYS A 283 -14.19 4.25 -0.97
N PHE A 284 -14.93 4.69 -1.98
CA PHE A 284 -16.38 4.77 -1.92
C PHE A 284 -17.02 3.37 -1.89
N ALA A 285 -16.57 2.45 -2.74
CA ALA A 285 -17.02 1.07 -2.76
C ALA A 285 -16.82 0.42 -1.38
N THR A 286 -15.63 0.53 -0.80
CA THR A 286 -15.31 -0.13 0.46
C THR A 286 -15.96 0.50 1.69
N THR A 287 -16.14 1.82 1.73
CA THR A 287 -16.69 2.50 2.92
C THR A 287 -18.19 2.70 2.91
N VAL A 288 -18.84 2.50 1.74
CA VAL A 288 -20.28 2.76 1.55
C VAL A 288 -20.99 1.59 0.88
N ALA A 289 -20.74 1.35 -0.41
CA ALA A 289 -21.57 0.46 -1.23
C ALA A 289 -21.43 -1.03 -0.86
N LEU A 290 -20.21 -1.55 -0.85
CA LEU A 290 -19.93 -2.96 -0.60
C LEU A 290 -20.33 -3.43 0.80
N PRO A 291 -20.12 -2.67 1.88
CA PRO A 291 -20.63 -3.02 3.22
C PRO A 291 -22.14 -3.27 3.28
N MET A 292 -22.92 -2.66 2.38
CA MET A 292 -24.37 -2.84 2.32
C MET A 292 -24.76 -4.10 1.54
N ILE A 293 -24.17 -4.30 0.36
CA ILE A 293 -24.60 -5.38 -0.56
C ILE A 293 -23.91 -6.72 -0.33
N ILE A 294 -22.64 -6.72 0.12
CA ILE A 294 -21.86 -7.96 0.30
C ILE A 294 -22.49 -8.93 1.30
N PRO A 295 -23.02 -8.51 2.48
CA PRO A 295 -23.73 -9.41 3.37
C PRO A 295 -24.92 -10.12 2.70
N ILE A 296 -25.69 -9.38 1.88
CA ILE A 296 -26.87 -9.91 1.17
C ILE A 296 -26.45 -10.93 0.10
N VAL A 297 -25.38 -10.64 -0.65
CA VAL A 297 -24.81 -11.56 -1.62
C VAL A 297 -24.36 -12.86 -0.94
N TRP A 298 -23.69 -12.77 0.21
CA TRP A 298 -23.29 -13.95 0.96
C TRP A 298 -24.49 -14.74 1.47
N ASP A 299 -25.48 -14.09 2.08
CA ASP A 299 -26.68 -14.76 2.57
C ASP A 299 -27.39 -15.54 1.45
N THR A 300 -27.49 -14.94 0.27
CA THR A 300 -28.15 -15.54 -0.89
C THR A 300 -27.39 -16.74 -1.47
N PHE A 301 -26.07 -16.66 -1.59
CA PHE A 301 -25.27 -17.62 -2.37
C PHE A 301 -24.41 -18.59 -1.55
N LEU A 302 -24.22 -18.36 -0.24
CA LEU A 302 -23.32 -19.17 0.59
C LEU A 302 -23.75 -20.64 0.67
N ALA A 303 -25.05 -20.91 0.85
CA ALA A 303 -25.56 -22.29 0.96
C ALA A 303 -25.31 -23.10 -0.33
N ALA A 304 -25.49 -22.46 -1.50
CA ALA A 304 -25.19 -23.07 -2.79
C ALA A 304 -23.67 -23.32 -2.94
N ALA A 305 -22.84 -22.32 -2.59
CA ALA A 305 -21.39 -22.44 -2.64
C ALA A 305 -20.85 -23.57 -1.75
N GLN A 306 -21.44 -23.76 -0.57
CA GLN A 306 -21.07 -24.86 0.35
C GLN A 306 -21.43 -26.24 -0.21
N LYS A 307 -22.59 -26.38 -0.86
CA LYS A 307 -22.99 -27.61 -1.53
C LYS A 307 -22.05 -27.95 -2.69
N ASP A 308 -21.70 -26.96 -3.51
CA ASP A 308 -20.75 -27.10 -4.61
C ASP A 308 -19.38 -27.55 -4.10
N PHE A 309 -18.88 -26.91 -3.04
CA PHE A 309 -17.61 -27.27 -2.41
C PHE A 309 -17.62 -28.69 -1.85
N ALA A 310 -18.70 -29.12 -1.19
CA ALA A 310 -18.82 -30.49 -0.68
C ALA A 310 -18.78 -31.53 -1.81
N LYS A 311 -19.38 -31.22 -2.98
CA LYS A 311 -19.29 -32.07 -4.17
C LYS A 311 -17.87 -32.12 -4.72
N GLN A 312 -17.20 -30.97 -4.83
CA GLN A 312 -15.81 -30.88 -5.27
C GLN A 312 -14.87 -31.63 -4.32
N GLN A 313 -15.10 -31.56 -3.01
CA GLN A 313 -14.31 -32.27 -2.00
C GLN A 313 -14.38 -33.78 -2.14
N LYS A 314 -15.56 -34.33 -2.46
CA LYS A 314 -15.69 -35.76 -2.77
C LYS A 314 -14.88 -36.14 -4.02
N LYS A 315 -14.99 -35.35 -5.09
CA LYS A 315 -14.24 -35.56 -6.33
C LYS A 315 -12.72 -35.48 -6.11
N TYR A 316 -12.24 -34.44 -5.43
CA TYR A 316 -10.83 -34.25 -5.10
C TYR A 316 -10.27 -35.42 -4.29
N LYS A 317 -11.02 -35.96 -3.32
CA LYS A 317 -10.58 -37.13 -2.56
C LYS A 317 -10.40 -38.37 -3.44
N THR A 318 -11.29 -38.57 -4.42
CA THR A 318 -11.18 -39.66 -5.39
C THR A 318 -9.96 -39.47 -6.28
N GLU A 319 -9.78 -38.29 -6.87
CA GLU A 319 -8.63 -37.96 -7.73
C GLU A 319 -7.30 -38.04 -6.96
N LEU A 320 -7.27 -37.62 -5.70
CA LEU A 320 -6.07 -37.70 -4.86
C LEU A 320 -5.71 -39.16 -4.52
N ALA A 321 -6.71 -40.02 -4.31
CA ALA A 321 -6.49 -41.45 -4.08
C ALA A 321 -5.93 -42.13 -5.33
N GLU A 322 -6.45 -41.78 -6.51
CA GLU A 322 -5.95 -42.23 -7.81
C GLU A 322 -4.52 -41.75 -8.06
N TYR A 323 -4.26 -40.45 -7.89
CA TYR A 323 -2.92 -39.87 -7.95
C TYR A 323 -1.92 -40.58 -7.03
N ASN A 324 -2.26 -40.83 -5.78
CA ASN A 324 -1.36 -41.50 -4.84
C ASN A 324 -1.08 -42.96 -5.25
N LYS A 325 -2.08 -43.65 -5.82
CA LYS A 325 -1.91 -45.00 -6.37
C LYS A 325 -0.96 -44.99 -7.56
N ASP A 326 -1.17 -44.06 -8.49
CA ASP A 326 -0.35 -43.93 -9.70
C ASP A 326 1.07 -43.49 -9.36
N LEU A 327 1.23 -42.56 -8.42
CA LEU A 327 2.54 -42.12 -7.92
C LEU A 327 3.30 -43.27 -7.28
N LYS A 328 2.62 -44.14 -6.53
CA LYS A 328 3.24 -45.33 -5.94
C LYS A 328 3.70 -46.31 -7.03
N ALA A 329 2.86 -46.59 -8.02
CA ALA A 329 3.20 -47.47 -9.15
C ALA A 329 4.35 -46.90 -10.00
N TRP A 330 4.35 -45.59 -10.26
CA TRP A 330 5.43 -44.90 -10.96
C TRP A 330 6.73 -44.96 -10.16
N LYS A 331 6.72 -44.69 -8.86
CA LYS A 331 7.90 -44.84 -7.98
C LYS A 331 8.44 -46.27 -7.93
N THR A 332 7.62 -47.29 -8.12
CA THR A 332 8.08 -48.69 -8.22
C THR A 332 8.81 -48.95 -9.54
N ARG A 333 8.37 -48.34 -10.64
CA ARG A 333 9.02 -48.43 -11.96
C ARG A 333 10.29 -47.58 -12.05
N HIS A 334 10.39 -46.54 -11.22
CA HIS A 334 11.48 -45.58 -11.15
C HIS A 334 12.19 -45.58 -9.78
N PRO A 335 12.88 -46.67 -9.39
CA PRO A 335 13.51 -46.81 -8.08
C PRO A 335 14.60 -45.76 -7.80
N GLU A 336 15.20 -45.15 -8.83
CA GLU A 336 16.14 -44.04 -8.73
C GLU A 336 15.54 -42.81 -8.01
N TYR A 337 14.20 -42.66 -8.03
CA TYR A 337 13.48 -41.60 -7.31
C TYR A 337 13.04 -42.00 -5.89
N GLN A 338 13.31 -43.24 -5.44
CA GLN A 338 13.03 -43.67 -4.06
C GLN A 338 14.14 -43.30 -3.06
N GLN A 339 15.38 -43.09 -3.53
CA GLN A 339 16.56 -42.89 -2.65
C GLN A 339 16.92 -41.42 -2.36
N GLU A 340 16.47 -40.44 -3.18
CA GLU A 340 16.87 -39.02 -3.05
C GLU A 340 15.93 -38.18 -2.15
N ALA A 341 15.60 -38.66 -0.95
CA ALA A 341 14.96 -37.80 0.06
C ALA A 341 15.96 -36.84 0.76
N HIS A 342 17.26 -36.93 0.48
CA HIS A 342 18.31 -36.27 1.30
C HIS A 342 19.39 -35.44 0.58
N LEU A 343 19.36 -35.19 -0.73
CA LEU A 343 20.40 -34.35 -1.36
C LEU A 343 19.84 -33.27 -2.28
N ASN A 344 20.42 -32.07 -2.12
CA ASN A 344 20.00 -30.77 -2.62
C ASN A 344 19.56 -30.72 -4.10
N SER A 345 18.53 -29.91 -4.31
CA SER A 345 18.03 -29.44 -5.60
C SER A 345 19.13 -28.79 -6.45
N LYS A 346 19.66 -29.51 -7.43
CA LYS A 346 20.30 -28.92 -8.61
C LYS A 346 19.65 -29.52 -9.85
N LYS A 347 19.09 -28.61 -10.67
CA LYS A 347 18.57 -28.79 -12.04
C LYS A 347 18.83 -30.18 -12.63
N ARG A 348 17.76 -30.95 -12.88
CA ARG A 348 17.84 -32.16 -13.70
C ARG A 348 16.89 -32.08 -14.88
N LYS A 349 17.38 -32.67 -15.97
CA LYS A 349 16.97 -32.51 -17.38
C LYS A 349 15.56 -33.02 -17.63
N ALA A 350 14.94 -32.44 -18.65
CA ALA A 350 13.64 -32.79 -19.21
C ALA A 350 13.42 -34.30 -19.29
N ASP A 351 12.21 -34.68 -18.89
CA ASP A 351 11.69 -36.03 -18.70
C ASP A 351 11.95 -36.97 -19.89
N ASP A 352 12.15 -38.25 -19.58
CA ASP A 352 11.97 -39.34 -20.54
C ASP A 352 10.51 -39.33 -21.00
N VAL A 353 10.26 -38.99 -22.27
CA VAL A 353 8.91 -38.71 -22.83
C VAL A 353 7.99 -39.95 -22.77
N THR A 354 8.53 -41.12 -22.46
CA THR A 354 7.82 -42.40 -22.53
C THR A 354 7.04 -42.79 -21.25
N ASP A 355 7.33 -42.21 -20.07
CA ASP A 355 6.60 -42.49 -18.80
C ASP A 355 6.63 -41.31 -17.80
N PRO A 356 5.80 -40.27 -17.98
CA PRO A 356 5.84 -39.06 -17.16
C PRO A 356 5.35 -39.28 -15.72
N MET A 357 5.92 -38.52 -14.78
CA MET A 357 5.49 -38.55 -13.38
C MET A 357 4.02 -38.09 -13.26
N PRO A 358 3.17 -38.79 -12.48
CA PRO A 358 1.79 -38.37 -12.25
C PRO A 358 1.71 -36.93 -11.71
N ILE A 359 0.68 -36.20 -12.16
CA ILE A 359 0.44 -34.81 -11.77
C ILE A 359 -0.56 -34.80 -10.60
N PRO A 360 -0.27 -34.13 -9.48
CA PRO A 360 -1.21 -34.03 -8.37
C PRO A 360 -2.46 -33.23 -8.78
N PRO A 361 -3.65 -33.58 -8.26
CA PRO A 361 -4.86 -32.79 -8.50
C PRO A 361 -4.70 -31.37 -7.92
N ASP A 362 -5.34 -30.39 -8.56
CA ASP A 362 -5.32 -28.99 -8.11
C ASP A 362 -5.84 -28.88 -6.66
N THR A 363 -5.15 -28.06 -5.86
CA THR A 363 -5.56 -27.81 -4.47
C THR A 363 -6.97 -27.25 -4.41
N LEU A 364 -7.84 -27.94 -3.69
CA LEU A 364 -9.23 -27.54 -3.52
C LEU A 364 -9.34 -26.34 -2.56
N GLU A 365 -9.78 -25.19 -3.07
CA GLU A 365 -10.03 -23.98 -2.28
C GLU A 365 -11.53 -23.71 -2.12
N LYS A 366 -11.92 -23.24 -0.93
CA LYS A 366 -13.31 -22.84 -0.68
C LYS A 366 -13.54 -21.47 -1.29
N ARG A 367 -14.53 -21.39 -2.18
CA ARG A 367 -14.80 -20.17 -2.95
C ARG A 367 -15.39 -19.03 -2.10
N MET A 368 -16.32 -19.34 -1.19
CA MET A 368 -16.97 -18.36 -0.29
C MET A 368 -16.85 -18.86 1.15
N HIS A 369 -16.19 -18.09 2.00
CA HIS A 369 -16.09 -18.34 3.43
C HIS A 369 -17.18 -17.57 4.18
N GLN A 370 -17.75 -18.19 5.22
CA GLN A 370 -18.87 -17.62 5.97
C GLN A 370 -18.49 -16.33 6.70
N GLU A 371 -17.23 -16.21 7.13
CA GLU A 371 -16.73 -15.06 7.91
C GLU A 371 -16.42 -13.82 7.06
N GLU A 372 -16.32 -13.95 5.73
CA GLU A 372 -15.87 -12.87 4.83
C GLU A 372 -16.70 -11.57 4.91
N PRO A 373 -18.03 -11.59 5.05
CA PRO A 373 -18.81 -10.36 5.20
C PRO A 373 -18.45 -9.61 6.48
N LEU A 374 -18.34 -10.30 7.61
CA LEU A 374 -17.96 -9.69 8.88
C LEU A 374 -16.52 -9.19 8.84
N LEU A 375 -15.63 -9.97 8.26
CA LEU A 375 -14.25 -9.61 8.01
C LEU A 375 -14.14 -8.30 7.22
N PHE A 376 -14.84 -8.23 6.09
CA PHE A 376 -14.87 -7.05 5.25
C PHE A 376 -15.50 -5.83 5.95
N LEU A 377 -16.55 -6.04 6.76
CA LEU A 377 -17.14 -4.97 7.56
C LEU A 377 -16.15 -4.37 8.58
N ARG A 378 -15.25 -5.18 9.16
CA ARG A 378 -14.17 -4.67 10.03
C ARG A 378 -13.23 -3.76 9.25
N PHE A 379 -12.80 -4.20 8.07
CA PHE A 379 -11.95 -3.38 7.19
C PHE A 379 -12.63 -2.08 6.78
N ALA A 380 -13.87 -2.15 6.29
CA ALA A 380 -14.65 -0.98 5.91
C ALA A 380 -14.82 0.00 7.07
N THR A 381 -15.07 -0.51 8.28
CA THR A 381 -15.20 0.31 9.49
C THR A 381 -13.88 0.96 9.88
N ALA A 382 -12.76 0.22 9.81
CA ALA A 382 -11.43 0.77 10.06
C ALA A 382 -11.12 1.93 9.10
N LEU A 383 -11.35 1.74 7.79
CA LEU A 383 -11.16 2.79 6.80
C LEU A 383 -12.04 4.00 7.01
N LYS A 384 -13.32 3.78 7.35
CA LYS A 384 -14.25 4.88 7.61
C LYS A 384 -13.80 5.74 8.79
N ILE A 385 -13.18 5.14 9.80
CA ILE A 385 -12.59 5.87 10.92
C ILE A 385 -11.32 6.60 10.49
N LEU A 386 -10.37 5.91 9.84
CA LEU A 386 -9.08 6.47 9.43
C LEU A 386 -9.20 7.62 8.42
N LEU A 387 -10.18 7.53 7.52
CA LEU A 387 -10.46 8.56 6.51
C LEU A 387 -11.46 9.61 6.99
N GLY A 388 -11.85 9.57 8.26
CA GLY A 388 -12.73 10.56 8.86
C GLY A 388 -12.11 11.96 8.84
N ARG A 389 -12.94 13.00 8.73
CA ARG A 389 -12.48 14.41 8.77
C ARG A 389 -11.81 14.78 10.10
N SER A 390 -12.14 14.06 11.16
CA SER A 390 -11.57 14.19 12.49
C SER A 390 -11.43 12.81 13.10
N ILE A 391 -10.30 12.57 13.77
CA ILE A 391 -10.01 11.35 14.49
C ILE A 391 -9.45 11.70 15.86
N ASN A 392 -9.75 10.89 16.86
CA ASN A 392 -9.19 10.99 18.21
C ASN A 392 -8.49 9.69 18.58
N ASP A 393 -7.72 9.69 19.67
CA ASP A 393 -6.89 8.54 20.05
C ASP A 393 -7.70 7.26 20.27
N ARG A 394 -8.91 7.37 20.83
CA ARG A 394 -9.82 6.23 21.02
C ARG A 394 -10.30 5.66 19.69
N ALA A 395 -10.67 6.52 18.74
CA ALA A 395 -11.09 6.13 17.41
C ALA A 395 -9.93 5.50 16.63
N LEU A 396 -8.73 6.08 16.75
CA LEU A 396 -7.50 5.54 16.15
C LEU A 396 -7.19 4.15 16.69
N ALA A 397 -7.19 3.96 18.01
CA ALA A 397 -6.99 2.64 18.64
C ALA A 397 -8.00 1.61 18.13
N ARG A 398 -9.29 1.98 18.06
CA ARG A 398 -10.34 1.11 17.52
C ARG A 398 -10.10 0.76 16.05
N ALA A 399 -9.72 1.74 15.22
CA ALA A 399 -9.47 1.50 13.80
C ALA A 399 -8.29 0.56 13.58
N LEU A 400 -7.22 0.72 14.38
CA LEU A 400 -6.06 -0.17 14.36
C LEU A 400 -6.46 -1.61 14.74
N THR A 401 -7.22 -1.80 15.82
CA THR A 401 -7.71 -3.14 16.20
C THR A 401 -8.54 -3.78 15.09
N LEU A 402 -9.49 -3.04 14.51
CA LEU A 402 -10.33 -3.55 13.42
C LEU A 402 -9.52 -3.92 12.17
N LEU A 403 -8.50 -3.12 11.84
CA LEU A 403 -7.63 -3.37 10.71
C LEU A 403 -6.72 -4.59 10.95
N GLN A 404 -6.15 -4.73 12.14
CA GLN A 404 -5.35 -5.88 12.54
C GLN A 404 -6.17 -7.17 12.52
N ASP A 405 -7.34 -7.15 13.14
CA ASP A 405 -8.29 -8.27 13.12
C ASP A 405 -8.64 -8.67 11.69
N TYR A 406 -8.83 -7.69 10.81
CA TYR A 406 -9.03 -7.95 9.40
C TYR A 406 -7.83 -8.63 8.75
N LEU A 407 -6.62 -8.09 8.92
CA LEU A 407 -5.42 -8.64 8.29
C LEU A 407 -5.13 -10.08 8.74
N LEU A 408 -5.30 -10.37 10.03
CA LEU A 408 -5.07 -11.71 10.59
C LEU A 408 -6.05 -12.74 10.03
N GLN A 409 -7.34 -12.42 10.06
CA GLN A 409 -8.36 -13.33 9.52
C GLN A 409 -8.28 -13.44 7.99
N TYR A 410 -7.93 -12.34 7.31
CA TYR A 410 -7.67 -12.33 5.88
C TYR A 410 -6.55 -13.31 5.50
N ARG A 411 -5.50 -13.41 6.32
CA ARG A 411 -4.42 -14.39 6.18
C ARG A 411 -4.86 -15.84 6.36
N GLU A 412 -5.85 -16.11 7.21
CA GLU A 412 -6.40 -17.46 7.40
C GLU A 412 -7.30 -17.88 6.24
N VAL A 413 -8.13 -16.95 5.74
CA VAL A 413 -9.08 -17.18 4.65
C VAL A 413 -8.38 -17.23 3.28
N SER A 414 -7.41 -16.36 3.06
CA SER A 414 -6.67 -16.30 1.80
C SER A 414 -5.52 -17.29 1.83
N SER A 415 -5.54 -18.29 0.93
CA SER A 415 -4.41 -19.22 0.76
C SER A 415 -3.08 -18.47 0.66
N ARG A 416 -2.03 -19.02 1.29
CA ARG A 416 -0.67 -18.45 1.53
C ARG A 416 0.06 -17.86 0.30
N ARG A 417 -0.54 -17.92 -0.89
CA ARG A 417 0.01 -17.42 -2.16
C ARG A 417 -0.52 -16.05 -2.59
N SER A 418 -1.34 -15.39 -1.78
CA SER A 418 -1.83 -14.06 -2.12
C SER A 418 -0.72 -13.02 -1.91
N ARG A 419 -0.17 -12.48 -3.01
CA ARG A 419 0.87 -11.44 -3.01
C ARG A 419 0.28 -10.09 -2.58
N ILE A 420 0.19 -9.82 -1.28
CA ILE A 420 -0.38 -8.56 -0.75
C ILE A 420 0.49 -8.09 0.41
N ILE A 421 1.30 -7.06 0.18
CA ILE A 421 1.05 -5.64 0.50
C ILE A 421 0.96 -5.43 2.02
N CYS A 422 2.07 -4.96 2.57
CA CYS A 422 2.26 -4.62 3.97
C CYS A 422 1.53 -3.32 4.31
N ILE A 423 0.73 -3.34 5.37
CA ILE A 423 0.46 -2.12 6.14
C ILE A 423 1.51 -2.05 7.24
N PHE A 424 2.29 -0.98 7.28
CA PHE A 424 3.07 -0.58 8.45
C PHE A 424 2.54 0.74 8.97
#